data_AF-A0A1V2QU57-F1
#
_entry.id   AF-A0A1V2QU57-F1
#
_cell.length_a   1.000
_cell.length_b   1.000
_cell.length_c   1.000
_cell.angle_alpha   90.00
_cell.angle_beta   90.00
_cell.angle_gamma   90.00
#
_symmetry.space_group_name_H-M   'P 1'
#
loop_
_entity.id
_entity.type
_entity.pdbx_description
1 polymer ?
#
loop_
_entity_poly.entity_id
_entity_poly.type
_entity_poly.pdbx_seq_one_letter_code
_entity_poly.pdbx_strand_id
1 'polypeptide(L)'
;MTTTPNDIAEILADDHSDLDRVCTELEMDTGSPEHRKELADHLIARFVQHLVAEDPFRPDVDHDEVDDVMRRLADAGPQQPGFESLLGAFLRTVRQHVHETGPAVVGKLRSSCSPDRLRELGKAVHQSRGRAPSLPHPAALDRFSPHDLLQRGPGLVDRARSAMT
;
A
#
# COMPACT_ATOMS: atom_id res chain seq x y z
N MET A 1 26.37 5.18 7.21
CA MET A 1 25.65 3.88 7.32
C MET A 1 25.43 3.39 5.90
N THR A 2 25.96 2.23 5.56
CA THR A 2 25.87 1.65 4.21
C THR A 2 24.46 1.07 4.00
N THR A 3 23.61 1.78 3.27
CA THR A 3 22.36 1.23 2.71
C THR A 3 22.75 0.05 1.83
N THR A 4 22.22 -1.14 2.10
CA THR A 4 22.45 -2.29 1.23
C THR A 4 21.26 -2.41 0.30
N PRO A 5 21.47 -2.39 -1.03
CA PRO A 5 20.39 -2.52 -1.99
C PRO A 5 19.49 -3.72 -1.68
N ASN A 6 18.18 -3.48 -1.65
CA ASN A 6 17.09 -4.44 -1.47
C ASN A 6 16.96 -5.05 -0.06
N ASP A 7 17.39 -4.33 0.99
CA ASP A 7 17.03 -4.70 2.35
C ASP A 7 15.61 -4.22 2.72
N ILE A 8 14.96 -4.87 3.69
CA ILE A 8 13.56 -4.59 4.03
C ILE A 8 13.29 -3.13 4.41
N ALA A 9 14.24 -2.47 5.06
CA ALA A 9 14.05 -1.10 5.52
C ALA A 9 14.16 -0.10 4.37
N GLU A 10 14.96 -0.38 3.34
CA GLU A 10 14.97 0.37 2.08
C GLU A 10 13.67 0.16 1.31
N ILE A 11 13.22 -1.10 1.16
CA ILE A 11 11.96 -1.43 0.48
C ILE A 11 10.77 -0.68 1.09
N LEU A 12 10.65 -0.67 2.42
CA LEU A 12 9.54 0.03 3.09
C LEU A 12 9.63 1.55 2.94
N ALA A 13 10.83 2.14 2.95
CA ALA A 13 11.02 3.57 2.74
C ALA A 13 10.73 4.00 1.28
N ASP A 14 11.07 3.14 0.32
CA ASP A 14 10.74 3.34 -1.08
C ASP A 14 9.22 3.26 -1.29
N ASP A 15 8.55 2.28 -0.67
CA ASP A 15 7.09 2.22 -0.70
C ASP A 15 6.45 3.48 -0.10
N HIS A 16 6.97 4.01 1.03
CA HIS A 16 6.46 5.27 1.60
C HIS A 16 6.55 6.41 0.58
N SER A 17 7.68 6.52 -0.13
CA SER A 17 7.88 7.53 -1.16
C SER A 17 6.91 7.37 -2.34
N ASP A 18 6.67 6.13 -2.77
CA ASP A 18 5.70 5.81 -3.83
C ASP A 18 4.26 6.14 -3.41
N LEU A 19 3.85 5.74 -2.20
CA LEU A 19 2.54 6.01 -1.64
C LEU A 19 2.29 7.52 -1.54
N ASP A 20 3.29 8.27 -1.06
CA ASP A 20 3.23 9.73 -0.92
C ASP A 20 3.07 10.43 -2.28
N ARG A 21 3.77 9.94 -3.31
CA ARG A 21 3.66 10.41 -4.69
C ARG A 21 2.25 10.19 -5.24
N VAL A 22 1.69 9.00 -5.09
CA VAL A 22 0.33 8.69 -5.57
C VAL A 22 -0.73 9.49 -4.81
N CYS A 23 -0.55 9.71 -3.50
CA CYS A 23 -1.42 10.60 -2.73
C CYS A 23 -1.41 12.02 -3.29
N THR A 24 -0.22 12.55 -3.59
CA THR A 24 -0.06 13.89 -4.17
C THR A 24 -0.78 13.99 -5.52
N GLU A 25 -0.65 12.99 -6.38
CA GLU A 25 -1.32 12.94 -7.68
C GLU A 25 -2.86 12.95 -7.56
N LEU A 26 -3.41 12.18 -6.62
CA LEU A 26 -4.84 12.17 -6.31
C LEU A 26 -5.33 13.49 -5.71
N GLU A 27 -4.52 14.16 -4.89
CA GLU A 27 -4.83 15.46 -4.27
C GLU A 27 -4.80 16.62 -5.26
N MET A 28 -4.03 16.52 -6.34
CA MET A 28 -4.01 17.53 -7.41
C MET A 28 -5.35 17.65 -8.15
N ASP A 29 -6.25 16.67 -7.96
CA ASP A 29 -7.60 16.65 -8.53
C ASP A 29 -7.62 16.85 -10.06
N THR A 30 -6.69 16.16 -10.73
CA THR A 30 -6.59 16.19 -12.20
C THR A 30 -7.05 14.86 -12.82
N GLY A 31 -7.45 14.91 -14.09
CA GLY A 31 -7.91 13.74 -14.84
C GLY A 31 -9.43 13.54 -14.82
N SER A 32 -9.89 12.45 -15.46
CA SER A 32 -11.31 12.06 -15.43
C SER A 32 -11.66 11.35 -14.11
N PRO A 33 -12.95 11.29 -13.72
CA PRO A 33 -13.38 10.50 -12.57
C PRO A 33 -12.91 9.04 -12.63
N GLU A 34 -12.89 8.42 -13.81
CA GLU A 34 -12.42 7.06 -14.03
C GLU A 34 -10.93 6.91 -13.72
N HIS A 35 -10.11 7.83 -14.22
CA HIS A 35 -8.68 7.83 -13.94
C HIS A 35 -8.38 7.99 -12.45
N ARG A 36 -9.13 8.87 -11.77
CA ARG A 36 -9.03 9.02 -10.30
C ARG A 36 -9.37 7.73 -9.57
N LYS A 37 -10.40 6.99 -10.01
CA LYS A 37 -10.75 5.68 -9.43
C LYS A 37 -9.64 4.66 -9.64
N GLU A 38 -9.04 4.61 -10.81
CA GLU A 38 -7.93 3.70 -11.10
C GLU A 38 -6.70 4.00 -10.23
N LEU A 39 -6.37 5.28 -10.06
CA LEU A 39 -5.30 5.71 -9.14
C LEU A 39 -5.62 5.35 -7.67
N ALA A 40 -6.87 5.53 -7.24
CA ALA A 40 -7.30 5.14 -5.90
C ALA A 40 -7.19 3.62 -5.68
N ASP A 41 -7.59 2.81 -6.66
CA ASP A 41 -7.46 1.35 -6.61
C ASP A 41 -5.99 0.90 -6.59
N HIS A 42 -5.15 1.57 -7.38
CA HIS A 42 -3.71 1.36 -7.33
C HIS A 42 -3.15 1.68 -5.94
N LEU A 43 -3.54 2.80 -5.34
CA LEU A 43 -3.10 3.20 -4.00
C LEU A 43 -3.53 2.18 -2.95
N ILE A 44 -4.79 1.73 -2.97
CA ILE A 44 -5.31 0.68 -2.07
C ILE A 44 -4.42 -0.56 -2.15
N ALA A 45 -4.18 -1.06 -3.36
CA ALA A 45 -3.44 -2.29 -3.53
C ALA A 45 -1.97 -2.17 -3.11
N ARG A 46 -1.31 -1.04 -3.38
CA ARG A 46 0.05 -0.76 -2.90
C ARG A 46 0.11 -0.66 -1.38
N PHE A 47 -0.87 0.03 -0.77
CA PHE A 47 -0.92 0.21 0.67
C PHE A 47 -1.15 -1.11 1.40
N VAL A 48 -2.06 -1.96 0.92
CA VAL A 48 -2.29 -3.29 1.48
C VAL A 48 -1.02 -4.15 1.43
N GLN A 49 -0.29 -4.17 0.30
CA GLN A 49 0.98 -4.91 0.21
C GLN A 49 2.04 -4.37 1.18
N HIS A 50 2.02 -3.07 1.43
CA HIS A 50 2.91 -2.41 2.37
C HIS A 50 2.57 -2.79 3.82
N LEU A 51 1.30 -2.74 4.22
CA LEU A 51 0.84 -3.17 5.53
C LEU A 51 1.20 -4.63 5.82
N VAL A 52 0.94 -5.54 4.87
CA VAL A 52 1.32 -6.96 5.00
C VAL A 52 2.83 -7.16 5.17
N ALA A 53 3.65 -6.33 4.53
CA ALA A 53 5.10 -6.37 4.71
C ALA A 53 5.55 -5.85 6.09
N GLU A 54 4.80 -4.92 6.69
CA GLU A 54 5.06 -4.39 8.04
C GLU A 54 4.48 -5.27 9.17
N ASP A 55 3.42 -6.04 8.92
CA ASP A 55 2.69 -6.83 9.92
C ASP A 55 3.58 -7.67 10.87
N PRO A 56 4.62 -8.39 10.41
CA PRO A 56 5.49 -9.15 11.30
C PRO A 56 6.20 -8.31 12.36
N PHE A 57 6.26 -6.99 12.16
CA PHE A 57 6.90 -6.02 13.06
C PHE A 57 5.91 -5.18 13.87
N ARG A 58 4.61 -5.31 13.58
CA ARG A 58 3.48 -4.58 14.19
C ARG A 58 2.31 -5.51 14.54
N PRO A 59 2.55 -6.57 15.34
CA PRO A 59 1.53 -7.60 15.61
C PRO A 59 0.33 -7.11 16.42
N ASP A 60 0.43 -5.93 17.03
CA ASP A 60 -0.59 -5.28 17.85
C ASP A 60 -1.55 -4.36 17.06
N VAL A 61 -1.30 -4.18 15.77
CA VAL A 61 -2.08 -3.26 14.94
C VAL A 61 -3.24 -4.00 14.29
N ASP A 62 -4.44 -3.48 14.56
CA ASP A 62 -5.67 -3.87 13.88
C ASP A 62 -5.88 -2.98 12.67
N HIS A 63 -6.21 -3.61 11.53
CA HIS A 63 -6.43 -2.92 10.27
C HIS A 63 -7.92 -2.74 9.94
N ASP A 64 -8.85 -3.18 10.80
CA ASP A 64 -10.30 -3.19 10.53
C ASP A 64 -10.86 -1.85 10.03
N GLU A 65 -10.46 -0.73 10.65
CA GLU A 65 -10.94 0.60 10.26
C GLU A 65 -10.44 1.01 8.86
N VAL A 66 -9.15 0.81 8.59
CA VAL A 66 -8.59 1.13 7.27
C VAL A 66 -9.10 0.18 6.20
N ASP A 67 -9.32 -1.09 6.53
CA ASP A 67 -9.93 -2.09 5.66
C ASP A 67 -11.36 -1.70 5.27
N ASP A 68 -12.18 -1.20 6.20
CA ASP A 68 -13.53 -0.72 5.88
C ASP A 68 -13.50 0.45 4.89
N VAL A 69 -12.62 1.43 5.13
CA VAL A 69 -12.47 2.60 4.25
C VAL A 69 -12.01 2.16 2.85
N MET A 70 -10.97 1.32 2.76
CA MET A 70 -10.46 0.82 1.49
C MET A 70 -11.52 0.01 0.74
N ARG A 71 -12.26 -0.87 1.42
CA ARG A 71 -13.35 -1.65 0.82
C ARG A 71 -14.44 -0.75 0.25
N ARG A 72 -14.92 0.21 1.05
CA ARG A 72 -15.99 1.13 0.61
C ARG A 72 -15.53 2.00 -0.55
N LEU A 73 -14.26 2.42 -0.55
CA LEU A 73 -13.67 3.17 -1.66
C LEU A 73 -13.53 2.31 -2.93
N ALA A 74 -13.10 1.05 -2.79
CA ALA A 74 -13.00 0.10 -3.89
C ALA A 74 -14.38 -0.20 -4.53
N ASP A 75 -15.42 -0.30 -3.70
CA ASP A 75 -16.80 -0.55 -4.13
C ASP A 75 -17.50 0.70 -4.72
N ALA A 76 -17.06 1.90 -4.34
CA ALA A 76 -17.63 3.16 -4.81
C ALA A 76 -17.27 3.41 -6.29
N GLY A 77 -18.28 3.70 -7.11
CA GLY A 77 -18.06 4.19 -8.47
C GLY A 77 -17.48 5.62 -8.50
N PRO A 78 -16.75 6.00 -9.55
CA PRO A 78 -16.04 7.29 -9.64
C PRO A 78 -16.95 8.52 -9.54
N GLN A 79 -18.23 8.39 -9.86
CA GLN A 79 -19.21 9.48 -9.83
C GLN A 79 -20.20 9.36 -8.66
N GLN A 80 -20.00 8.40 -7.74
CA GLN A 80 -20.89 8.25 -6.59
C GLN A 80 -20.67 9.39 -5.59
N PRO A 81 -21.74 9.93 -4.95
CA PRO A 81 -21.64 11.06 -4.01
C PRO A 81 -20.69 10.84 -2.81
N GLY A 82 -20.30 9.60 -2.52
CA GLY A 82 -19.39 9.26 -1.42
C GLY A 82 -17.93 9.04 -1.82
N PHE A 83 -17.60 8.98 -3.11
CA PHE A 83 -16.25 8.60 -3.58
C PHE A 83 -15.17 9.55 -3.03
N GLU A 84 -15.33 10.86 -3.25
CA GLU A 84 -14.34 11.86 -2.83
C GLU A 84 -14.19 11.95 -1.30
N SER A 85 -15.27 11.70 -0.55
CA SER A 85 -15.20 11.68 0.92
C SER A 85 -14.41 10.47 1.44
N LEU A 86 -14.65 9.29 0.85
CA LEU A 86 -13.91 8.06 1.16
C LEU A 86 -12.44 8.17 0.74
N LEU A 87 -12.19 8.72 -0.45
CA LEU A 87 -10.84 8.98 -0.94
C LEU A 87 -10.08 9.91 0.00
N GLY A 88 -10.68 11.02 0.40
CA GLY A 88 -10.04 11.95 1.35
C GLY A 88 -9.76 11.31 2.72
N ALA A 89 -10.64 10.42 3.21
CA ALA A 89 -10.39 9.67 4.45
C ALA A 89 -9.22 8.70 4.31
N PHE A 90 -9.16 7.99 3.18
CA PHE A 90 -8.08 7.06 2.88
C PHE A 90 -6.73 7.79 2.72
N LEU A 91 -6.69 8.88 1.95
CA LEU A 91 -5.48 9.69 1.76
C LEU A 91 -4.90 10.19 3.09
N ARG A 92 -5.75 10.68 4.01
CA ARG A 92 -5.29 11.07 5.36
C ARG A 92 -4.67 9.90 6.12
N THR A 93 -5.28 8.72 6.03
CA THR A 93 -4.77 7.50 6.68
C THR A 93 -3.40 7.11 6.13
N VAL A 94 -3.25 7.11 4.80
CA VAL A 94 -1.96 6.81 4.16
C VAL A 94 -0.91 7.86 4.53
N ARG A 95 -1.23 9.15 4.49
CA ARG A 95 -0.32 10.24 4.87
C ARG A 95 0.14 10.10 6.33
N GLN A 96 -0.78 9.87 7.26
CA GLN A 96 -0.43 9.66 8.66
C GLN A 96 0.48 8.42 8.83
N HIS A 97 0.20 7.34 8.09
CA HIS A 97 1.08 6.16 8.11
C HIS A 97 2.48 6.50 7.61
N VAL A 98 2.62 7.06 6.41
CA VAL A 98 3.95 7.29 5.79
C VAL A 98 4.78 8.35 6.52
N HIS A 99 4.15 9.35 7.15
CA HIS A 99 4.87 10.43 7.83
C HIS A 99 5.11 10.19 9.31
N GLU A 100 4.25 9.44 9.99
CA GLU A 100 4.32 9.28 11.45
C GLU A 100 4.62 7.84 11.88
N THR A 101 3.92 6.86 11.30
CA THR A 101 3.95 5.49 11.82
C THR A 101 5.04 4.64 11.17
N GLY A 102 5.09 4.63 9.84
CA GLY A 102 6.05 3.89 9.04
C GLY A 102 7.52 4.21 9.35
N PRO A 103 7.92 5.48 9.51
CA PRO A 103 9.30 5.83 9.84
C PRO A 103 9.79 5.22 11.17
N ALA A 104 8.90 5.07 12.15
CA ALA A 104 9.22 4.43 13.42
C ALA A 104 9.52 2.93 13.23
N VAL A 105 8.78 2.25 12.35
CA VAL A 105 9.01 0.83 12.01
C VAL A 105 10.35 0.66 11.29
N VAL A 106 10.63 1.50 10.29
CA VAL A 106 11.90 1.51 9.55
C VAL A 106 13.08 1.76 10.50
N GLY A 107 12.95 2.75 11.40
CA GLY A 107 13.95 3.04 12.42
C GLY A 107 14.19 1.86 13.39
N LYS A 108 13.12 1.19 13.83
CA LYS A 108 13.20 -0.01 14.67
C LYS A 108 13.91 -1.16 13.95
N LEU A 109 13.60 -1.40 12.68
CA LEU A 109 14.29 -2.41 11.85
C LEU A 109 15.79 -2.13 11.76
N ARG A 110 16.16 -0.88 11.41
CA ARG A 110 17.56 -0.45 11.27
C ARG A 110 18.36 -0.58 12.57
N SER A 111 17.72 -0.38 13.73
CA SER A 111 18.39 -0.42 15.04
C SER A 111 18.42 -1.80 15.68
N SER A 112 17.45 -2.67 15.38
CA SER A 112 17.31 -3.98 16.03
C SER A 112 17.82 -5.17 15.22
N CYS A 113 17.97 -5.02 13.90
CA CYS A 113 18.37 -6.11 13.01
C CYS A 113 19.80 -5.94 12.49
N SER A 114 20.50 -7.07 12.33
CA SER A 114 21.79 -7.07 11.62
C SER A 114 21.59 -6.81 10.12
N PRO A 115 22.62 -6.33 9.40
CA PRO A 115 22.54 -6.12 7.95
C PRO A 115 22.12 -7.37 7.16
N ASP A 116 22.59 -8.56 7.56
CA ASP A 116 22.21 -9.82 6.89
C ASP A 116 20.76 -10.18 7.14
N ARG A 117 20.25 -9.93 8.35
CA ARG A 117 18.83 -10.14 8.66
C ARG A 117 17.94 -9.20 7.88
N LEU A 118 18.32 -7.92 7.73
CA LEU A 118 17.57 -6.95 6.92
C LEU A 118 17.47 -7.39 5.45
N ARG A 119 18.55 -7.95 4.89
CA ARG A 119 18.57 -8.49 3.52
C ARG A 119 17.72 -9.75 3.37
N GLU A 120 17.76 -10.64 4.34
CA GLU A 120 16.94 -11.87 4.36
C GLU A 120 15.45 -11.52 4.37
N LEU A 121 15.05 -10.58 5.23
CA LEU A 121 13.68 -10.07 5.29
C LEU A 121 13.28 -9.37 3.99
N GLY A 122 14.17 -8.57 3.39
CA GLY A 122 13.91 -7.92 2.11
C GLY A 122 13.67 -8.92 0.97
N LYS A 123 14.47 -10.00 0.91
CA LYS A 123 14.27 -11.09 -0.05
C LYS A 123 12.91 -11.78 0.15
N ALA A 124 12.50 -12.04 1.39
CA ALA A 124 11.21 -12.65 1.69
C ALA A 124 10.04 -11.77 1.20
N VAL A 125 10.11 -10.45 1.42
CA VAL A 125 9.10 -9.50 0.93
C VAL A 125 9.08 -9.41 -0.59
N HIS A 126 10.23 -9.44 -1.27
CA HIS A 126 10.25 -9.49 -2.73
C HIS A 126 9.66 -10.79 -3.29
N GLN A 127 9.95 -11.93 -2.66
CA GLN A 127 9.41 -13.22 -3.08
C GLN A 127 7.89 -13.28 -2.91
N SER A 128 7.35 -12.73 -1.82
CA SER A 128 5.90 -12.69 -1.60
C SER A 128 5.20 -11.74 -2.59
N ARG A 129 5.79 -10.56 -2.87
CA ARG A 129 5.29 -9.64 -3.91
C ARG A 129 5.28 -10.24 -5.30
N GLY A 130 6.30 -11.03 -5.67
CA GLY A 130 6.35 -11.69 -6.97
C GLY A 130 5.27 -12.75 -7.19
N ARG A 131 4.61 -13.22 -6.11
CA ARG A 131 3.46 -14.13 -6.18
C ARG A 131 2.13 -13.38 -6.25
N ALA A 132 2.07 -12.17 -5.71
CA ALA A 132 0.92 -11.30 -5.86
C ALA A 132 0.82 -10.82 -7.33
N PRO A 133 -0.39 -10.57 -7.85
CA PRO A 133 -0.53 -10.01 -9.19
C PRO A 133 0.24 -8.68 -9.26
N SER A 134 1.12 -8.54 -10.25
CA SER A 134 1.92 -7.32 -10.43
C SER A 134 0.96 -6.16 -10.70
N LEU A 135 0.89 -5.21 -9.78
CA LEU A 135 0.14 -3.98 -9.99
C LEU A 135 0.80 -3.19 -11.13
N PRO A 136 0.07 -2.80 -12.17
CA PRO A 136 0.59 -1.87 -13.15
C PRO A 136 0.92 -0.55 -12.43
N HIS A 137 2.04 0.06 -12.79
CA HIS A 137 2.33 1.45 -12.44
C HIS A 137 1.26 2.38 -13.04
N PRO A 138 0.92 3.54 -12.44
CA PRO A 138 -0.02 4.53 -12.99
C PRO A 138 0.08 4.79 -14.50
N ALA A 139 1.29 4.99 -15.03
CA ALA A 139 1.58 5.16 -16.46
C ALA A 139 1.29 3.92 -17.35
N ALA A 140 0.97 2.76 -16.79
CA ALA A 140 0.68 1.51 -17.49
C ALA A 140 -0.81 1.11 -17.42
N LEU A 141 -1.67 1.93 -16.79
CA LEU A 141 -3.09 1.62 -16.54
C LEU A 141 -3.96 1.60 -17.81
N ASP A 142 -3.46 2.07 -18.96
CA ASP A 142 -4.18 2.02 -20.25
C ASP A 142 -4.48 0.59 -20.78
N ARG A 143 -3.95 -0.48 -20.15
CA ARG A 143 -4.01 -1.86 -20.70
C ARG A 143 -4.43 -2.97 -19.74
N PHE A 144 -4.81 -2.66 -18.50
CA PHE A 144 -5.23 -3.67 -17.51
C PHE A 144 -6.46 -3.21 -16.73
N SER A 145 -7.38 -4.12 -16.45
CA SER A 145 -8.51 -3.84 -15.57
C SER A 145 -8.09 -4.04 -14.10
N PRO A 146 -8.19 -3.02 -13.23
CA PRO A 146 -7.95 -3.16 -11.78
C PRO A 146 -8.92 -4.11 -11.06
N HIS A 147 -9.97 -4.57 -11.75
CA HIS A 147 -11.09 -5.31 -11.19
C HIS A 147 -10.72 -6.70 -10.65
N ASP A 148 -9.69 -7.34 -11.20
CA ASP A 148 -9.27 -8.69 -10.78
C ASP A 148 -8.43 -8.70 -9.48
N LEU A 149 -7.90 -7.55 -9.06
CA LEU A 149 -7.03 -7.43 -7.87
C LEU A 149 -7.82 -7.10 -6.60
N LEU A 150 -8.94 -6.40 -6.74
CA LEU A 150 -9.82 -6.03 -5.64
C LEU A 150 -11.06 -6.92 -5.66
N GLN A 151 -10.89 -8.19 -5.24
CA GLN A 151 -12.04 -9.03 -4.96
C GLN A 151 -12.91 -8.32 -3.90
N ARG A 152 -14.10 -7.89 -4.31
CA ARG A 152 -15.01 -7.09 -3.48
C ARG A 152 -15.38 -7.84 -2.20
N GLY A 153 -15.26 -7.19 -1.05
CA GLY A 153 -15.57 -7.77 0.27
C GLY A 153 -14.62 -7.34 1.39
N PRO A 154 -14.95 -7.65 2.66
CA PRO A 154 -14.12 -7.32 3.83
C PRO A 154 -12.80 -8.11 3.87
N GLY A 155 -11.89 -7.70 4.76
CA GLY A 155 -10.62 -8.39 5.00
C GLY A 155 -9.64 -8.28 3.81
N LEU A 156 -9.44 -7.08 3.27
CA LEU A 156 -8.48 -6.84 2.19
C LEU A 156 -7.05 -7.17 2.65
N VAL A 157 -6.64 -6.71 3.83
CA VAL A 157 -5.30 -7.00 4.37
C VAL A 157 -5.12 -8.49 4.68
N ASP A 158 -6.10 -9.12 5.34
CA ASP A 158 -6.03 -10.55 5.67
C ASP A 158 -5.96 -11.45 4.43
N ARG A 159 -6.71 -11.11 3.39
CA ARG A 159 -6.68 -11.85 2.11
C ARG A 159 -5.37 -11.64 1.38
N ALA A 160 -4.84 -10.41 1.35
CA ALA A 160 -3.52 -10.16 0.77
C ALA A 160 -2.42 -10.93 1.51
N ARG A 161 -2.46 -10.95 2.85
CA ARG A 161 -1.53 -11.76 3.67
C ARG A 161 -1.61 -13.24 3.31
N SER A 162 -2.83 -13.76 3.17
CA SER A 162 -3.08 -15.16 2.79
C SER A 162 -2.56 -15.49 1.39
N ALA A 163 -2.67 -14.56 0.44
CA ALA A 163 -2.18 -14.74 -0.94
C ALA A 163 -0.64 -14.62 -1.06
N MET A 164 0.00 -13.95 -0.10
CA MET A 164 1.44 -13.66 -0.09
C MET A 164 2.28 -14.74 0.61
N THR A 165 1.63 -15.73 1.24
CA THR A 165 2.26 -16.88 1.94
C THR A 165 2.43 -18.07 1.00
#